data_AF-A0A8K1DCP3-F1
#
_entry.id   AF-A0A8K1DCP3-F1
#
_cell.length_a   1.000
_cell.length_b   1.000
_cell.length_c   1.000
_cell.angle_alpha   90.00
_cell.angle_beta   90.00
_cell.angle_gamma   90.00
#
_symmetry.space_group_name_H-M   'P 1'
#
loop_
_entity.id
_entity.type
_entity.pdbx_description
1 polymer ?
#
loop_
_entity_poly.entity_id
_entity_poly.type
_entity_poly.pdbx_seq_one_letter_code
_entity_poly.pdbx_strand_id
1 'polypeptide(L)' 'MTELVKSENPIKLGDYKSESKSACAYNLDKSNRIIYTVDFSNNVIELRRVGTHKQAYGKD' A
#
# COMPACT_ATOMS: atom_id res chain seq x y z
N MET A 1 -3.57 -4.44 -21.16
CA MET A 1 -4.78 -3.76 -20.64
C MET A 1 -5.25 -4.26 -19.29
N THR A 2 -4.96 -5.51 -18.89
CA THR A 2 -5.47 -6.13 -17.66
C THR A 2 -4.99 -5.50 -16.34
N GLU A 3 -3.83 -4.82 -16.33
CA GLU A 3 -3.29 -4.19 -15.11
C GLU A 3 -3.99 -2.88 -14.71
N LEU A 4 -4.48 -2.11 -15.68
CA LEU A 4 -5.16 -0.84 -15.40
C LEU A 4 -6.51 -1.07 -14.70
N VAL A 5 -7.24 -2.11 -15.10
CA VAL A 5 -8.52 -2.50 -14.47
C VAL A 5 -8.33 -2.87 -12.99
N LYS A 6 -7.22 -3.54 -12.65
CA LYS A 6 -6.90 -3.85 -11.24
C LYS A 6 -6.51 -2.61 -10.44
N SER A 7 -6.11 -1.53 -11.12
CA SER A 7 -5.70 -0.27 -10.51
C SER A 7 -6.86 0.67 -10.20
N GLU A 8 -8.10 0.32 -10.59
CA GLU A 8 -9.30 1.10 -10.27
C GLU A 8 -9.58 1.20 -8.77
N ASN A 9 -9.11 0.23 -7.99
CA ASN A 9 -9.19 0.30 -6.53
C ASN A 9 -7.80 0.04 -5.93
N PRO A 10 -7.04 1.10 -5.62
CA PRO A 10 -5.67 0.97 -5.16
C PRO A 10 -5.57 0.18 -3.84
N ILE A 11 -6.59 0.25 -2.96
CA ILE A 11 -6.60 -0.51 -1.71
C ILE A 11 -6.53 -2.03 -1.96
N LYS A 12 -7.06 -2.52 -3.08
CA LYS A 12 -7.02 -3.95 -3.42
C LYS A 12 -5.65 -4.43 -3.92
N LEU A 13 -4.72 -3.51 -4.20
CA LEU A 13 -3.38 -3.85 -4.67
C LEU A 13 -2.41 -4.14 -3.52
N GLY A 14 -2.67 -3.62 -2.32
CA GLY A 14 -1.83 -3.84 -1.14
C GLY A 14 -2.55 -4.60 -0.03
N ASP A 15 -1.78 -5.07 0.94
CA ASP A 15 -2.35 -5.61 2.17
C ASP A 15 -2.88 -4.45 3.03
N TYR A 16 -4.21 -4.34 3.13
CA TYR A 16 -4.87 -3.34 3.97
C TYR A 16 -4.71 -3.70 5.45
N LYS A 17 -4.06 -2.82 6.21
CA LYS A 17 -3.90 -3.00 7.67
C LYS A 17 -4.84 -2.06 8.40
N SER A 18 -6.03 -2.55 8.76
CA SER A 18 -7.01 -1.81 9.55
C SER A 18 -6.45 -1.31 10.89
N GLU A 19 -5.52 -2.07 11.50
CA GLU A 19 -4.87 -1.71 12.76
C GLU A 19 -3.88 -0.53 12.61
N SER A 20 -3.37 -0.27 11.40
CA SER A 20 -2.41 0.79 11.12
C SER A 20 -3.06 1.89 10.26
N LYS A 21 -3.99 2.64 10.86
CA LYS A 21 -4.53 3.91 10.32
C LYS A 21 -4.81 3.89 8.80
N SER A 22 -5.48 2.86 8.30
CA SER A 22 -5.87 2.74 6.88
C SER A 22 -4.69 2.78 5.89
N ALA A 23 -3.50 2.37 6.30
CA ALA A 23 -2.35 2.22 5.42
C ALA A 23 -2.43 0.90 4.63
N CYS A 24 -2.02 0.99 3.37
CA CYS A 24 -1.86 -0.13 2.46
C CYS A 24 -0.37 -0.38 2.24
N ALA A 25 0.00 -1.66 2.10
CA ALA A 25 1.37 -2.05 1.80
C ALA A 25 1.42 -2.83 0.48
N TYR A 26 2.06 -2.26 -0.53
CA TYR A 26 2.26 -2.90 -1.83
C TYR A 26 3.64 -3.56 -1.90
N ASN A 27 3.70 -4.84 -2.27
CA ASN A 27 4.96 -5.57 -2.42
C ASN A 27 5.63 -5.21 -3.75
N LEU A 28 6.83 -4.61 -3.68
CA LEU A 28 7.68 -4.40 -4.87
C LEU A 28 8.46 -5.67 -5.20
N ASP A 29 9.01 -6.30 -4.16
CA ASP A 29 9.76 -7.54 -4.24
C ASP A 29 9.65 -8.30 -2.91
N LYS A 30 10.49 -9.33 -2.70
CA LYS A 30 10.48 -10.15 -1.48
C LYS A 30 10.82 -9.35 -0.20
N SER A 31 11.58 -8.28 -0.34
CA SER A 31 12.15 -7.50 0.77
C SER A 31 11.46 -6.15 0.92
N ASN A 32 11.13 -5.48 -0.19
CA ASN A 32 10.71 -4.07 -0.23
C ASN A 32 9.21 -3.90 -0.46
N ARG A 33 8.64 -2.88 0.19
CA ARG A 33 7.23 -2.51 0.08
C ARG A 33 7.05 -0.99 0.01
N ILE A 34 6.02 -0.57 -0.72
CA ILE A 34 5.51 0.80 -0.67
C ILE A 34 4.39 0.86 0.36
N ILE A 35 4.50 1.79 1.31
CA ILE A 35 3.43 2.12 2.24
C ILE A 35 2.73 3.37 1.73
N TYR A 36 1.43 3.27 1.54
CA TYR A 36 0.61 4.35 1.00
C TYR A 36 -0.76 4.39 1.67
N THR A 37 -1.42 5.54 1.56
CA THR A 37 -2.82 5.73 1.97
C THR A 37 -3.63 6.18 0.76
N VAL A 38 -4.91 5.82 0.74
CA VAL A 38 -5.83 6.19 -0.35
C VAL A 38 -6.96 7.01 0.26
N ASP A 39 -7.16 8.22 -0.27
CA ASP A 39 -8.28 9.09 0.04
C ASP A 39 -9.20 9.16 -1.18
N PHE A 40 -10.31 8.43 -1.13
CA PHE A 40 -11.30 8.42 -2.20
C PHE A 40 -12.14 9.69 -2.27
N SER A 41 -12.26 10.44 -1.18
CA SER A 41 -13.01 11.71 -1.18
C SER A 41 -12.28 12.76 -2.01
N ASN A 42 -10.94 12.75 -1.96
CA ASN A 42 -10.10 13.68 -2.70
C ASN A 42 -9.43 13.07 -3.94
N ASN A 43 -9.64 11.78 -4.22
CA ASN A 43 -8.96 11.01 -5.27
C ASN A 43 -7.42 11.09 -5.18
N VAL A 44 -6.87 11.00 -3.96
CA VAL A 44 -5.44 11.10 -3.70
C VAL A 44 -4.87 9.77 -3.25
N ILE A 45 -3.72 9.40 -3.80
CA ILE A 45 -2.85 8.35 -3.27
C ILE A 45 -1.62 9.03 -2.67
N GLU A 46 -1.43 8.91 -1.36
CA GLU A 46 -0.27 9.48 -0.66
C GLU A 46 0.76 8.38 -0.39
N LEU A 47 1.94 8.52 -0.99
CA LEU A 47 3.08 7.64 -0.74
C LEU A 47 3.78 8.08 0.55
N ARG A 48 3.73 7.24 1.59
CA ARG A 48 4.30 7.57 2.90
C ARG A 48 5.77 7.19 2.99
N ARG A 49 6.13 5.99 2.52
CA ARG A 49 7.47 5.42 2.64
C ARG A 49 7.69 4.24 1.69
N VAL A 50 8.94 4.01 1.30
CA VAL A 50 9.42 2.73 0.79
C VAL A 50 10.34 2.09 1.84
N GLY A 51 10.13 0.83 2.19
CA GLY A 51 10.94 0.17 3.21
C GLY A 51 10.80 -1.34 3.25
N THR A 52 11.60 -1.98 4.11
CA THR A 52 11.59 -3.44 4.27
C THR A 52 10.38 -3.94 5.07
N HIS A 53 10.12 -5.27 5.09
CA HIS A 53 9.07 -5.88 5.94
C HIS A 53 9.14 -5.38 7.39
N LYS A 54 10.32 -5.46 7.97
CA LYS A 54 10.60 -5.07 9.34
C LYS A 54 10.37 -3.57 9.56
N GLN A 55 10.74 -2.73 8.60
CA GLN A 55 10.52 -1.28 8.69
C GLN A 55 9.07 -0.86 8.48
N ALA A 56 8.30 -1.64 7.71
CA ALA A 56 6.89 -1.41 7.44
C ALA A 56 5.99 -1.91 8.57
N TYR A 57 6.31 -3.06 9.17
CA TYR A 57 5.43 -3.74 10.12
C TYR A 57 5.98 -3.83 11.55
N GLY A 58 7.24 -3.42 11.76
CA GLY A 58 7.87 -3.46 13.09
C GLY A 58 8.07 -4.86 13.67
N LYS A 59 7.85 -5.92 12.88
CA LYS A 59 8.00 -7.33 13.28
C LYS A 59 8.85 -8.06 12.23
N ASP A 60 9.66 -9.01 12.69
CA ASP A 60 10.34 -10.00 11.82
C ASP A 60 9.37 -11.12 11.43
#